data_AF-A0A6P4JLU7-F1
#
_entry.id   AF-A0A6P4JLU7-F1
#
_cell.length_a   1.000
_cell.length_b   1.000
_cell.length_c   1.000
_cell.angle_alpha   90.00
_cell.angle_beta   90.00
_cell.angle_gamma   90.00
#
_symmetry.space_group_name_H-M   'P 1'
#
loop_
_entity.id
_entity.type
_entity.pdbx_description
1 polymer ?
#
loop_
_entity_poly.entity_id
_entity_poly.type
_entity_poly.pdbx_seq_one_letter_code
_entity_poly.pdbx_strand_id
1 'polypeptide(L)'
;MSTSERRSLLEDKRRLLGSMRQSLGMKNPIAPFAQNPVTAADDGRNSFTKMTKRHKKDQDFIISNFKEHPETEFTPIYQTTFDDDRDPILEPTFSKHRIPLQIRCLERYHISKKEYAHQFKREIDLLIENQPTAESAWQFVRTMAYTTLWPPLHTRKELKMFEKDFCKLSPAEQRRYDKIMSINFT
;
A
#
# COMPACT_ATOMS: atom_id res chain seq x y z
N MET A 1 25.36 -4.67 13.69
CA MET A 1 24.10 -4.35 14.41
C MET A 1 23.30 -5.63 14.64
N SER A 2 23.20 -6.04 15.91
CA SER A 2 22.44 -7.22 16.32
C SER A 2 20.94 -7.05 16.01
N THR A 3 20.21 -8.16 15.87
CA THR A 3 18.75 -8.13 15.64
C THR A 3 17.99 -7.49 16.82
N SER A 4 18.58 -7.53 18.02
CA SER A 4 18.05 -6.89 19.22
C SER A 4 18.18 -5.36 19.15
N GLU A 5 19.34 -4.84 18.73
CA GLU A 5 19.55 -3.39 18.51
C GLU A 5 18.59 -2.81 17.48
N ARG A 6 18.30 -3.54 16.39
CA ARG A 6 17.33 -3.09 15.37
C ARG A 6 15.90 -3.03 15.88
N ARG A 7 15.50 -3.95 16.78
CA ARG A 7 14.19 -3.91 17.43
C ARG A 7 14.09 -2.73 18.40
N SER A 8 15.13 -2.49 19.20
CA SER A 8 15.21 -1.36 20.13
C SER A 8 15.07 -0.02 19.40
N LEU A 9 15.82 0.18 18.30
CA LEU A 9 15.77 1.43 17.53
C LEU A 9 14.40 1.70 16.88
N LEU A 10 13.70 0.65 16.45
CA LEU A 10 12.35 0.77 15.91
C LEU A 10 11.34 1.13 17.00
N GLU A 11 11.54 0.64 18.22
CA GLU A 11 10.69 0.92 19.36
C GLU A 11 10.89 2.35 19.90
N ASP A 12 12.15 2.80 19.97
CA ASP A 12 12.50 4.17 20.35
C ASP A 12 11.96 5.18 19.33
N LYS A 13 12.08 4.87 18.03
CA LYS A 13 11.50 5.70 16.97
C LYS A 13 9.97 5.78 17.07
N ARG A 14 9.29 4.69 17.47
CA ARG A 14 7.83 4.69 17.68
C ARG A 14 7.43 5.54 18.89
N ARG A 15 8.17 5.47 19.99
CA ARG A 15 7.92 6.30 21.19
C ARG A 15 8.05 7.79 20.88
N LEU A 16 9.10 8.16 20.14
CA LEU A 16 9.36 9.55 19.76
C LEU A 16 8.28 10.13 18.84
N LEU A 17 7.77 9.33 17.90
CA LEU A 17 6.65 9.74 17.04
C LEU A 17 5.32 9.83 17.83
N GLY A 18 5.15 9.00 18.85
CA GLY A 18 4.01 9.08 19.77
C GLY A 18 4.00 10.37 20.61
N SER A 19 5.15 10.75 21.17
CA SER A 19 5.25 12.00 21.95
C SER A 19 5.05 13.25 21.08
N MET A 20 5.59 13.23 19.86
CA MET A 20 5.41 14.33 18.89
C MET A 20 3.95 14.50 18.46
N ARG A 21 3.18 13.40 18.33
CA ARG A 21 1.74 13.48 18.05
C ARG A 21 0.95 14.05 19.22
N GLN A 22 1.31 13.68 20.45
CA GLN A 22 0.68 14.21 21.66
C GLN A 22 0.94 15.70 21.84
N SER A 23 2.15 16.19 21.54
CA SER A 23 2.45 17.63 21.60
C SER A 23 1.69 18.45 20.55
N LEU A 24 1.25 17.81 19.46
CA LEU A 24 0.40 18.42 18.42
C LEU A 24 -1.09 18.22 18.69
N GLY A 25 -1.49 17.72 19.87
CA GLY A 25 -2.88 17.54 20.27
C GLY A 25 -3.61 16.37 19.58
N MET A 26 -2.88 15.49 18.87
CA MET A 26 -3.48 14.34 18.19
C MET A 26 -3.55 13.11 19.11
N LYS A 27 -4.72 12.45 19.14
CA LYS A 27 -4.95 11.23 19.92
C LYS A 27 -4.16 10.04 19.35
N ASN A 28 -3.59 9.22 20.22
CA ASN A 28 -2.88 7.99 19.82
C ASN A 28 -3.89 6.89 19.45
N PRO A 29 -3.77 6.26 18.26
CA PRO A 29 -4.74 5.25 17.79
C PRO A 29 -4.55 3.85 18.41
N ILE A 30 -3.60 3.67 19.33
CA ILE A 30 -3.26 2.35 19.92
C ILE A 30 -3.17 2.48 21.45
N ALA A 31 -4.17 3.09 22.08
CA ALA A 31 -4.42 2.87 23.50
C ALA A 31 -5.48 1.76 23.61
N PRO A 32 -5.29 0.72 24.45
CA PRO A 32 -6.29 -0.29 24.66
C PRO A 32 -7.54 0.37 25.25
N PHE A 33 -8.69 -0.10 24.78
CA PHE A 33 -10.04 0.24 25.21
C PHE A 33 -10.17 0.08 26.73
N ALA A 34 -9.82 1.12 27.48
CA ALA A 34 -10.03 1.22 28.91
C ALA A 34 -11.12 2.26 29.15
N GLN A 35 -12.33 1.72 29.31
CA GLN A 35 -13.44 2.21 30.11
C GLN A 35 -13.31 3.67 30.58
N ASN A 36 -14.17 4.54 30.07
CA ASN A 36 -14.47 5.83 30.69
C ASN A 36 -15.14 5.60 32.05
N PRO A 37 -14.57 6.04 33.19
CA PRO A 37 -15.39 6.50 34.28
C PRO A 37 -15.62 8.00 34.05
N VAL A 38 -16.84 8.35 33.68
CA VAL A 38 -17.37 9.70 33.86
C VAL A 38 -17.24 10.01 35.36
N THR A 39 -16.17 10.72 35.71
CA THR A 39 -15.99 11.24 37.07
C THR A 39 -16.32 12.71 37.01
N ALA A 40 -17.60 13.00 37.22
CA ALA A 40 -18.07 14.34 37.58
C ALA A 40 -17.58 14.61 39.00
N ALA A 41 -16.40 15.21 39.12
CA ALA A 41 -15.87 15.72 40.37
C ALA A 41 -15.21 17.07 40.11
N ASP A 42 -16.03 18.12 40.28
CA ASP A 42 -15.66 19.36 40.96
C ASP A 42 -14.23 19.88 40.74
N ASP A 43 -13.88 20.17 39.48
CA ASP A 43 -12.71 21.02 39.19
C ASP A 43 -13.17 22.48 39.23
N GLY A 44 -13.10 23.09 40.42
CA GLY A 44 -13.41 24.51 40.65
C GLY A 44 -12.59 25.50 39.81
N ARG A 45 -11.70 25.00 38.94
CA ARG A 45 -10.93 25.76 37.95
C ARG A 45 -11.78 26.25 36.77
N ASN A 46 -12.93 25.63 36.47
CA ASN A 46 -13.77 25.97 35.32
C ASN A 46 -15.18 26.50 35.72
N SER A 47 -15.26 27.25 36.81
CA SER A 47 -16.48 27.96 37.19
C SER A 47 -16.74 29.13 36.22
N PHE A 48 -17.52 28.90 35.16
CA PHE A 48 -17.99 29.92 34.21
C PHE A 48 -18.78 31.07 34.86
N THR A 49 -19.17 30.95 36.13
CA THR A 49 -19.88 31.97 36.90
C THR A 49 -19.13 33.30 36.96
N LYS A 50 -17.80 33.30 36.85
CA LYS A 50 -16.96 34.51 36.82
C LYS A 50 -16.73 35.09 35.40
N MET A 51 -17.17 34.38 34.35
CA MET A 51 -17.05 34.81 32.94
C MET A 51 -18.24 35.67 32.46
N THR A 52 -19.07 36.16 33.37
CA THR A 52 -20.17 37.08 33.04
C THR A 52 -19.72 38.50 32.71
N LYS A 53 -18.46 38.86 33.01
CA LYS A 53 -17.90 40.18 32.74
C LYS A 53 -16.90 40.11 31.58
N ARG A 54 -17.15 40.92 30.54
CA ARG A 54 -16.22 41.12 29.42
C ARG A 54 -14.91 41.74 29.91
N HIS A 55 -13.81 41.49 29.19
CA HIS A 55 -12.51 42.06 29.55
C HIS A 55 -12.50 43.57 29.28
N LYS A 56 -11.80 44.37 30.10
CA LYS A 56 -11.82 45.84 29.95
C LYS A 56 -11.35 46.33 28.58
N LYS A 57 -10.43 45.60 27.94
CA LYS A 57 -9.94 45.89 26.58
C LYS A 57 -10.96 45.61 25.47
N ASP A 58 -12.03 44.87 25.75
CA ASP A 58 -13.08 44.61 24.76
C ASP A 58 -13.84 45.90 24.43
N GLN A 59 -13.80 46.89 25.34
CA GLN A 59 -14.41 48.20 25.14
C GLN A 59 -13.84 48.95 23.94
N ASP A 60 -12.57 48.70 23.58
CA ASP A 60 -11.90 49.29 22.42
C ASP A 60 -12.48 48.77 21.09
N PHE A 61 -13.15 47.61 21.11
CA PHE A 61 -13.75 46.97 19.93
C PHE A 61 -15.27 47.19 19.84
N ILE A 62 -15.87 47.88 20.81
CA ILE A 62 -17.28 48.28 20.76
C ILE A 62 -17.38 49.52 19.86
N ILE A 63 -17.69 49.31 18.59
CA ILE A 63 -17.93 50.39 17.64
C ILE A 63 -19.23 51.10 18.05
N SER A 64 -19.14 52.32 18.58
CA SER A 64 -20.30 53.07 19.12
C SER A 64 -21.42 53.30 18.08
N ASN A 65 -21.04 53.32 16.80
CA ASN A 65 -21.93 53.61 15.67
C ASN A 65 -22.06 52.39 14.75
N PHE A 66 -22.04 51.19 15.30
CA PHE A 66 -22.27 49.98 14.51
C PHE A 66 -23.63 50.05 13.84
N LYS A 67 -23.63 50.18 12.51
CA LYS A 67 -24.81 49.98 11.68
C LYS A 67 -24.66 48.61 11.05
N GLU A 68 -25.62 47.74 11.35
CA GLU A 68 -25.74 46.45 10.68
C GLU A 68 -26.01 46.74 9.20
N HIS A 69 -24.98 46.57 8.37
CA HIS A 69 -25.17 46.56 6.93
C HIS A 69 -25.85 45.24 6.59
N PRO A 70 -26.98 45.23 5.86
CA PRO A 70 -27.58 43.99 5.43
C PRO A 70 -26.52 43.21 4.66
N GLU A 71 -26.24 41.99 5.09
CA GLU A 71 -25.31 41.10 4.40
C GLU A 71 -25.77 41.05 2.93
N THR A 72 -24.89 41.45 2.02
CA THR A 72 -25.16 41.29 0.59
C THR A 72 -25.33 39.79 0.35
N GLU A 73 -26.55 39.35 0.01
CA GLU A 73 -26.79 37.97 -0.37
C GLU A 73 -25.77 37.59 -1.44
N PHE A 74 -24.88 36.66 -1.08
CA PHE A 74 -23.87 36.16 -2.00
C PHE A 74 -24.59 35.38 -3.09
N THR A 75 -24.72 36.01 -4.26
CA THR A 75 -25.14 35.30 -5.47
C THR A 75 -23.89 34.68 -6.11
N PRO A 76 -23.80 33.34 -6.18
CA PRO A 76 -22.66 32.72 -6.82
C PRO A 76 -22.62 33.10 -8.30
N ILE A 77 -21.43 33.40 -8.80
CA ILE A 77 -21.17 33.75 -10.22
C ILE A 77 -21.64 32.62 -11.16
N TYR A 78 -21.71 31.39 -10.66
CA TYR A 78 -22.17 30.22 -11.40
C TYR A 78 -23.51 29.76 -10.82
N GLN A 79 -24.58 30.01 -11.55
CA GLN A 79 -25.89 29.41 -11.31
C GLN A 79 -26.08 28.29 -12.33
N THR A 80 -25.94 27.04 -11.89
CA THR A 80 -26.26 25.89 -12.74
C THR A 80 -27.78 25.81 -12.89
N THR A 81 -28.31 26.05 -14.09
CA THR A 81 -29.69 25.73 -14.42
C THR A 81 -29.85 24.22 -14.34
N PHE A 82 -30.63 23.73 -13.37
CA PHE A 82 -30.99 22.32 -13.29
C PHE A 82 -31.92 21.98 -14.46
N ASP A 83 -31.41 21.21 -15.40
CA ASP A 83 -32.14 20.63 -16.51
C ASP A 83 -32.07 19.11 -16.32
N ASP A 84 -33.14 18.50 -15.77
CA ASP A 84 -33.16 17.07 -15.38
C ASP A 84 -32.91 16.14 -16.58
N ASP A 85 -33.14 16.62 -17.81
CA ASP A 85 -32.93 15.87 -19.05
C ASP A 85 -31.51 16.02 -19.63
N ARG A 86 -30.67 16.89 -19.05
CA ARG A 86 -29.28 17.12 -19.47
C ARG A 86 -28.37 16.96 -18.28
N ASP A 87 -27.78 15.78 -18.14
CA ASP A 87 -26.72 15.51 -17.18
C ASP A 87 -25.66 16.63 -17.27
N PRO A 88 -25.54 17.55 -16.30
CA PRO A 88 -24.67 18.72 -16.39
C PRO A 88 -23.20 18.35 -16.18
N ILE A 89 -22.94 17.08 -15.86
CA ILE A 89 -21.61 16.52 -15.67
C ILE A 89 -21.03 16.21 -17.05
N LEU A 90 -20.49 17.25 -17.68
CA LEU A 90 -19.48 17.06 -18.72
C LEU A 90 -18.29 16.35 -18.07
N GLU A 91 -18.25 15.02 -18.12
CA GLU A 91 -17.05 14.27 -17.74
C GLU A 91 -15.86 14.92 -18.45
N PRO A 92 -14.78 15.27 -17.73
CA PRO A 92 -13.64 15.90 -18.35
C PRO A 92 -13.12 14.98 -19.45
N THR A 93 -13.32 15.39 -20.70
CA THR A 93 -12.88 14.61 -21.85
C THR A 93 -11.35 14.64 -21.86
N PHE A 94 -10.72 13.56 -21.38
CA PHE A 94 -9.26 13.37 -21.38
C PHE A 94 -8.66 13.27 -22.79
N SER A 95 -9.43 13.51 -23.85
CA SER A 95 -9.01 13.52 -25.25
C SER A 95 -7.80 14.43 -25.51
N LYS A 96 -7.69 15.56 -24.80
CA LYS A 96 -6.54 16.50 -24.90
C LYS A 96 -5.53 16.35 -23.75
N HIS A 97 -5.77 15.44 -22.80
CA HIS A 97 -4.90 15.28 -21.64
C HIS A 97 -3.63 14.52 -22.02
N ARG A 98 -2.50 15.23 -22.09
CA ARG A 98 -1.20 14.63 -22.36
C ARG A 98 -0.66 13.99 -21.09
N ILE A 99 -0.62 12.66 -21.06
CA ILE A 99 -0.01 11.90 -19.97
C ILE A 99 1.46 12.32 -19.82
N PRO A 100 1.91 12.70 -18.60
CA PRO A 100 3.30 13.03 -18.33
C PRO A 100 4.27 11.96 -18.83
N LEU A 101 5.42 12.39 -19.36
CA LEU A 101 6.41 11.49 -19.96
C LEU A 101 6.88 10.42 -18.98
N GLN A 102 7.06 10.79 -17.71
CA GLN A 102 7.50 9.90 -16.64
C GLN A 102 6.57 8.69 -16.50
N ILE A 103 5.25 8.92 -16.55
CA ILE A 103 4.24 7.86 -16.43
C ILE A 103 4.31 6.95 -17.66
N ARG A 104 4.41 7.52 -18.86
CA ARG A 104 4.56 6.73 -20.11
C ARG A 104 5.84 5.89 -20.12
N CYS A 105 6.94 6.43 -19.62
CA CYS A 105 8.20 5.70 -19.49
C CYS A 105 8.10 4.55 -18.49
N LEU A 106 7.44 4.76 -17.35
CA LEU A 106 7.20 3.70 -16.37
C LEU A 106 6.34 2.58 -16.93
N GLU A 107 5.25 2.92 -17.62
CA GLU A 107 4.37 1.94 -18.28
C GLU A 107 5.15 1.13 -19.33
N ARG A 108 5.90 1.80 -20.21
CA ARG A 108 6.77 1.13 -21.19
C ARG A 108 7.78 0.21 -20.52
N TYR A 109 8.42 0.67 -19.45
CA TYR A 109 9.36 -0.14 -18.70
C TYR A 109 8.69 -1.41 -18.13
N HIS A 110 7.48 -1.29 -17.58
CA HIS A 110 6.72 -2.42 -17.08
C HIS A 110 6.39 -3.44 -18.18
N ILE A 111 5.97 -2.96 -19.36
CA ILE A 111 5.69 -3.81 -20.52
C ILE A 111 6.97 -4.53 -20.97
N SER A 112 8.05 -3.80 -21.23
CA SER A 112 9.31 -4.38 -21.67
C SER A 112 9.91 -5.35 -20.64
N LYS A 113 9.75 -5.08 -19.34
CA LYS A 113 10.15 -5.99 -18.27
C LYS A 113 9.36 -7.30 -18.34
N LYS A 114 8.05 -7.24 -18.59
CA LYS A 114 7.19 -8.42 -18.72
C LYS A 114 7.57 -9.23 -19.97
N GLU A 115 7.75 -8.57 -21.10
CA GLU A 115 8.17 -9.20 -22.36
C GLU A 115 9.53 -9.90 -22.21
N TYR A 116 10.51 -9.20 -21.62
CA TYR A 116 11.82 -9.77 -21.32
C TYR A 116 11.71 -11.00 -20.44
N ALA A 117 10.91 -10.95 -19.36
CA ALA A 117 10.74 -12.09 -18.47
C ALA A 117 10.09 -13.29 -19.19
N HIS A 118 9.13 -13.05 -20.10
CA HIS A 118 8.52 -14.10 -20.92
C HIS A 118 9.52 -14.71 -21.90
N GLN A 119 10.28 -13.89 -22.62
CA GLN A 119 11.30 -14.37 -23.56
C GLN A 119 12.37 -15.16 -22.80
N PHE A 120 12.89 -14.61 -21.70
CA PHE A 120 13.90 -15.26 -20.88
C PHE A 120 13.42 -16.62 -20.37
N LYS A 121 12.19 -16.71 -19.85
CA LYS A 121 11.62 -18.00 -19.44
C LYS A 121 11.59 -19.00 -20.60
N ARG A 122 11.09 -18.59 -21.76
CA ARG A 122 11.02 -19.43 -22.96
C ARG A 122 12.40 -19.95 -23.37
N GLU A 123 13.41 -19.08 -23.42
CA GLU A 123 14.77 -19.47 -23.80
C GLU A 123 15.35 -20.49 -22.81
N ILE A 124 15.11 -20.30 -21.51
CA ILE A 124 15.56 -21.25 -20.50
C ILE A 124 14.86 -22.60 -20.64
N ASP A 125 13.54 -22.61 -20.87
CA ASP A 125 12.78 -23.84 -21.07
C ASP A 125 13.34 -24.61 -22.29
N LEU A 126 13.62 -23.92 -23.40
CA LEU A 126 14.27 -24.51 -24.58
C LEU A 126 15.68 -25.06 -24.29
N LEU A 127 16.47 -24.36 -23.47
CA LEU A 127 17.81 -24.83 -23.08
C LEU A 127 17.75 -26.10 -22.20
N ILE A 128 16.72 -26.21 -21.35
CA ILE A 128 16.48 -27.40 -20.52
C ILE A 128 16.08 -28.57 -21.41
N GLU A 129 15.15 -28.36 -22.35
CA GLU A 129 14.70 -29.39 -23.31
C GLU A 129 15.83 -29.85 -24.23
N ASN A 130 16.78 -28.97 -24.56
CA ASN A 130 17.93 -29.28 -25.40
C ASN A 130 19.03 -30.10 -24.67
N GLN A 131 18.87 -30.43 -23.39
CA GLN A 131 19.85 -31.25 -22.69
C GLN A 131 19.75 -32.72 -23.11
N PRO A 132 20.88 -33.43 -23.29
CA PRO A 132 20.90 -34.79 -23.83
C PRO A 132 20.31 -35.82 -22.86
N THR A 133 20.28 -35.54 -21.57
CA THR A 133 19.80 -36.46 -20.53
C THR A 133 19.06 -35.71 -19.43
N ALA A 134 18.11 -36.37 -18.76
CA ALA A 134 17.37 -35.80 -17.64
C ALA A 134 18.28 -35.35 -16.48
N GLU A 135 19.37 -36.09 -16.22
CA GLU A 135 20.37 -35.73 -15.21
C GLU A 135 21.08 -34.41 -15.57
N SER A 136 21.49 -34.23 -16.83
CA SER A 136 22.10 -32.98 -17.29
C SER A 136 21.12 -31.80 -17.24
N ALA A 137 19.84 -32.02 -17.54
CA ALA A 137 18.78 -31.01 -17.40
C ALA A 137 18.63 -30.54 -15.95
N TRP A 138 18.58 -31.48 -15.01
CA TRP A 138 18.49 -31.15 -13.59
C TRP A 138 19.72 -30.43 -13.06
N GLN A 139 20.93 -30.90 -13.42
CA GLN A 139 22.19 -30.28 -13.02
C GLN A 139 22.31 -28.85 -13.59
N PHE A 140 21.85 -28.64 -14.84
CA PHE A 140 21.79 -27.32 -15.47
C PHE A 140 20.88 -26.37 -14.70
N VAL A 141 19.62 -26.75 -14.44
CA VAL A 141 18.68 -25.92 -13.66
C VAL A 141 19.23 -25.60 -12.28
N ARG A 142 19.85 -26.59 -11.61
CA ARG A 142 20.46 -26.42 -10.30
C ARG A 142 21.63 -25.44 -10.33
N THR A 143 22.49 -25.52 -11.33
CA THR A 143 23.66 -24.64 -11.45
C THR A 143 23.24 -23.21 -11.80
N MET A 144 22.28 -23.07 -12.72
CA MET A 144 21.70 -21.78 -13.08
C MET A 144 21.02 -21.10 -11.90
N ALA A 145 20.35 -21.85 -11.01
CA ALA A 145 19.76 -21.32 -9.76
C ALA A 145 20.78 -20.67 -8.82
N TYR A 146 22.05 -21.09 -8.86
CA TYR A 146 23.11 -20.51 -8.03
C TYR A 146 23.83 -19.35 -8.71
N THR A 147 24.06 -19.44 -10.03
CA THR A 147 24.88 -18.47 -10.78
C THR A 147 24.05 -17.33 -11.36
N THR A 148 22.80 -17.61 -11.70
CA THR A 148 21.86 -16.62 -12.23
C THR A 148 20.80 -16.32 -11.18
N LEU A 149 20.20 -15.14 -11.21
CA LEU A 149 19.03 -14.81 -10.39
C LEU A 149 17.77 -15.60 -10.84
N TRP A 150 17.96 -16.74 -11.52
CA TRP A 150 16.93 -17.61 -12.07
C TRP A 150 17.11 -19.06 -11.62
N PRO A 151 16.08 -19.70 -11.03
CA PRO A 151 14.78 -19.10 -10.72
C PRO A 151 14.96 -18.09 -9.57
N PRO A 152 14.03 -17.14 -9.36
CA PRO A 152 14.13 -16.17 -8.28
C PRO A 152 13.86 -16.88 -6.95
N LEU A 153 14.79 -17.73 -6.53
CA LEU A 153 14.73 -18.53 -5.31
C LEU A 153 15.72 -17.96 -4.29
N HIS A 154 15.71 -16.65 -4.12
CA HIS A 154 16.60 -15.97 -3.17
C HIS A 154 16.13 -16.14 -1.71
N THR A 155 14.88 -16.57 -1.54
CA THR A 155 14.25 -16.76 -0.23
C THR A 155 13.97 -18.24 0.05
N ARG A 156 14.14 -18.68 1.31
CA ARG A 156 13.75 -20.04 1.76
C ARG A 156 12.29 -20.42 1.42
N LYS A 157 11.39 -19.43 1.31
CA LYS A 157 9.99 -19.64 0.93
C LYS A 157 9.87 -20.05 -0.54
N GLU A 158 10.62 -19.38 -1.41
CA GLU A 158 10.63 -19.64 -2.86
C GLU A 158 11.25 -21.02 -3.13
N LEU A 159 12.34 -21.38 -2.44
CA LEU A 159 12.94 -22.74 -2.52
C LEU A 159 11.94 -23.85 -2.16
N LYS A 160 11.17 -23.68 -1.07
CA LYS A 160 10.14 -24.64 -0.66
C LYS A 160 8.98 -24.72 -1.67
N MET A 161 8.67 -23.64 -2.36
CA MET A 161 7.66 -23.63 -3.42
C MET A 161 8.16 -24.38 -4.66
N PHE A 162 9.41 -24.12 -5.06
CA PHE A 162 10.05 -24.83 -6.18
C PHE A 162 10.16 -26.34 -5.92
N GLU A 163 10.62 -26.76 -4.74
CA GLU A 163 10.68 -28.18 -4.35
C GLU A 163 9.30 -28.83 -4.44
N LYS A 164 8.25 -28.11 -4.04
CA LYS A 164 6.88 -28.62 -4.08
C LYS A 164 6.29 -28.69 -5.47
N ASP A 165 6.59 -27.75 -6.36
CA ASP A 165 5.83 -27.61 -7.61
C ASP A 165 6.64 -28.01 -8.84
N PHE A 166 7.96 -27.87 -8.82
CA PHE A 166 8.85 -28.11 -9.96
C PHE A 166 9.44 -29.52 -9.97
N CYS A 167 9.70 -30.10 -8.79
CA CYS A 167 10.22 -31.47 -8.68
C CYS A 167 9.13 -32.55 -8.79
N LYS A 168 7.89 -32.18 -9.08
CA LYS A 168 6.80 -33.13 -9.31
C LYS A 168 6.68 -33.45 -10.78
N LEU A 169 6.50 -34.73 -11.10
CA LEU A 169 6.08 -35.16 -12.42
C LEU A 169 4.71 -34.55 -12.75
N SER A 170 4.48 -34.23 -14.02
CA SER A 170 3.13 -33.85 -14.46
C SER A 170 2.14 -34.98 -14.17
N PRO A 171 0.83 -34.72 -14.03
CA PRO A 171 -0.14 -35.77 -13.75
C PRO A 171 -0.14 -36.91 -14.79
N ALA A 172 0.21 -36.60 -16.04
CA ALA A 172 0.33 -37.60 -17.10
C ALA A 172 1.60 -38.46 -16.93
N GLU A 173 2.74 -37.84 -16.63
CA GLU A 173 4.00 -38.53 -16.38
C GLU A 173 3.93 -39.37 -15.11
N GLN A 174 3.28 -38.88 -14.05
CA GLN A 174 3.08 -39.61 -12.81
C GLN A 174 2.27 -40.89 -13.05
N ARG A 175 1.15 -40.81 -13.79
CA ARG A 175 0.37 -42.00 -14.16
C ARG A 175 1.18 -43.00 -14.96
N ARG A 176 2.04 -42.53 -15.87
CA ARG A 176 2.94 -43.40 -16.65
C ARG A 176 3.98 -44.04 -15.75
N TYR A 177 4.57 -43.29 -14.83
CA TYR A 177 5.52 -43.78 -13.84
C TYR A 177 4.88 -44.86 -12.95
N ASP A 178 3.71 -44.58 -12.38
CA ASP A 178 2.97 -45.53 -11.53
C ASP A 178 2.62 -46.80 -12.31
N LYS A 179 2.27 -46.66 -13.60
CA LYS A 179 2.04 -47.80 -14.50
C LYS A 179 3.32 -48.62 -14.72
N ILE A 180 4.47 -47.98 -14.93
CA ILE A 180 5.74 -48.70 -15.12
C ILE A 180 6.15 -49.42 -13.83
N MET A 181 6.05 -48.75 -12.68
CA MET A 181 6.43 -49.30 -11.38
C MET A 181 5.50 -50.43 -10.89
N SER A 182 4.26 -50.47 -11.38
CA SER A 182 3.32 -51.56 -11.06
C SER A 182 3.47 -52.81 -11.92
N ILE A 183 4.24 -52.74 -13.02
CA ILE A 183 4.50 -53.90 -13.87
C ILE A 183 5.77 -54.59 -13.36
N ASN A 184 5.61 -55.78 -12.78
CA ASN A 184 6.75 -56.65 -12.47
C ASN A 184 7.21 -57.33 -13.77
N PHE A 185 8.42 -57.01 -14.22
CA PHE A 185 9.05 -57.74 -15.31
C PHE A 185 9.65 -59.05 -14.75
N THR A 186 8.94 -60.17 -14.94
CA THR A 186 9.46 -61.54 -14.75
C THR A 186 10.40 -61.95 -15.86
#